data_AF-A0A9P3JUW9-F1
#
_entry.id   AF-A0A9P3JUW9-F1
#
_cell.length_a   1.000
_cell.length_b   1.000
_cell.length_c   1.000
_cell.angle_alpha   90.00
_cell.angle_beta   90.00
_cell.angle_gamma   90.00
#
_symmetry.space_group_name_H-M   'P 1'
#
loop_
_entity.id
_entity.type
_entity.pdbx_description
1 polymer ?
#
loop_
_entity_poly.entity_id
_entity_poly.type
_entity_poly.pdbx_seq_one_letter_code
_entity_poly.pdbx_strand_id
1 'polypeptide(L)'
;MFPSALTKRDVLTKEELGPLAKRASALAAIDYIACTESSVFFPTATGNFPNFVIGHRLFYGRRSIQPDLKKLSAVYSCHRHMSRECNLLDLVRAAHEEHLIYHGRSPSSNFFANPEECLCAH
;
A
#
# COMPACT_ATOMS: atom_id res chain seq x y z
N MET A 1 15.73 8.37 3.05
CA MET A 1 15.44 6.92 3.01
C MET A 1 14.73 6.56 4.32
N PHE A 2 13.73 5.67 4.33
CA PHE A 2 12.81 5.46 5.46
C PHE A 2 13.52 4.90 6.72
N PRO A 3 13.77 5.72 7.76
CA PRO A 3 14.65 5.34 8.87
C PRO A 3 14.01 4.36 9.87
N SER A 4 12.70 4.15 9.80
CA SER A 4 11.93 3.30 10.74
C SER A 4 11.15 2.20 10.00
N ALA A 5 11.75 1.63 8.96
CA ALA A 5 11.14 0.52 8.23
C ALA A 5 11.20 -0.76 9.07
N LEU A 6 10.03 -1.27 9.45
CA LEU A 6 9.86 -2.53 10.18
C LEU A 6 9.12 -3.55 9.32
N THR A 7 9.46 -4.81 9.50
CA THR A 7 8.78 -5.95 8.89
C THR A 7 8.12 -6.81 9.95
N LYS A 8 7.23 -7.71 9.54
CA LYS A 8 6.64 -8.71 10.45
C LYS A 8 7.66 -9.58 11.18
N ARG A 9 8.90 -9.70 10.68
CA ARG A 9 9.98 -10.42 11.37
C ARG A 9 10.60 -9.61 12.52
N ASP A 10 10.44 -8.29 12.48
CA ASP A 10 10.93 -7.37 13.50
C ASP A 10 9.87 -7.14 14.59
N VAL A 11 8.58 -7.26 14.23
CA VAL A 11 7.45 -7.04 15.15
C VAL A 11 7.04 -8.31 15.92
N LEU A 12 7.10 -9.48 15.28
CA LEU A 12 6.66 -10.75 15.89
C LEU A 12 7.84 -11.48 16.55
N THR A 13 7.57 -12.17 17.66
CA THR A 13 8.58 -13.06 18.26
C THR A 13 8.81 -14.32 17.42
N LYS A 14 9.88 -15.06 17.71
CA LYS A 14 10.18 -16.32 17.01
C LYS A 14 9.09 -17.37 17.26
N GLU A 15 8.51 -17.37 18.45
CA GLU A 15 7.45 -18.28 18.89
C GLU A 15 6.14 -17.97 18.15
N GLU A 16 5.82 -16.69 17.96
CA GLU A 16 4.64 -16.26 17.20
C GLU A 16 4.79 -16.50 15.69
N LEU A 17 5.98 -16.23 15.14
CA LEU A 17 6.23 -16.38 13.71
C LEU A 17 6.44 -17.84 13.29
N GLY A 18 7.01 -18.68 14.14
CA GLY A 18 7.39 -20.06 13.85
C GLY A 18 6.27 -20.91 13.22
N PRO A 19 5.06 -20.97 13.80
CA PRO A 19 3.93 -21.71 13.24
C PRO A 19 3.44 -21.20 11.88
N LEU A 20 3.67 -19.91 11.58
CA LEU A 20 3.17 -19.23 10.39
C LEU A 20 4.20 -19.19 9.27
N ALA A 21 5.49 -19.28 9.59
CA ALA A 21 6.60 -19.07 8.67
C ALA A 21 6.59 -19.98 7.41
N LYS A 22 6.03 -21.19 7.53
CA LYS A 22 5.91 -22.15 6.41
C LYS A 22 4.56 -22.09 5.67
N ARG A 23 3.68 -21.18 6.05
CA ARG A 23 2.30 -21.06 5.54
C ARG A 23 2.15 -19.71 4.84
N ALA A 24 2.35 -19.70 3.52
CA ALA A 24 2.30 -18.47 2.72
C ALA A 24 0.97 -17.70 2.88
N SER A 25 -0.16 -18.41 2.91
CA SER A 25 -1.48 -17.80 3.12
C SER A 25 -1.62 -17.16 4.51
N ALA A 26 -1.04 -17.77 5.55
CA ALA A 26 -1.07 -17.21 6.89
C ALA A 26 -0.17 -15.96 7.01
N LEU A 27 1.01 -15.98 6.39
CA LEU A 27 1.88 -14.81 6.30
C LEU A 27 1.25 -13.66 5.52
N ALA A 28 0.47 -13.97 4.47
CA ALA A 28 -0.30 -12.97 3.72
C ALA A 28 -1.48 -12.42 4.54
N ALA A 29 -2.11 -13.23 5.39
CA ALA A 29 -3.15 -12.76 6.30
C ALA A 29 -2.61 -11.76 7.32
N ILE A 30 -1.39 -11.96 7.84
CA ILE A 30 -0.71 -10.97 8.69
C ILE A 30 -0.48 -9.66 7.93
N ASP A 31 0.04 -9.73 6.70
CA ASP A 31 0.24 -8.53 5.88
C ASP A 31 -1.08 -7.80 5.64
N TYR A 32 -2.15 -8.54 5.37
CA TYR A 32 -3.48 -7.98 5.16
C TYR A 32 -3.96 -7.20 6.38
N ILE A 33 -3.95 -7.81 7.57
CA ILE A 33 -4.39 -7.16 8.82
C ILE A 33 -3.58 -5.89 9.10
N ALA A 34 -2.25 -5.97 9.00
CA ALA A 34 -1.38 -4.82 9.21
C ALA A 34 -1.66 -3.69 8.21
N CYS A 35 -1.89 -4.02 6.93
CA CYS A 35 -2.19 -3.05 5.89
C CYS A 35 -3.58 -2.43 6.01
N THR A 36 -4.56 -3.14 6.57
CA THR A 36 -5.93 -2.62 6.73
C THR A 36 -6.05 -1.71 7.95
N GLU A 37 -5.30 -2.03 9.01
CA GLU A 37 -5.28 -1.22 10.24
C GLU A 37 -4.34 -0.01 10.18
N SER A 38 -3.42 0.05 9.21
CA SER A 38 -2.49 1.17 9.09
C SER A 38 -3.21 2.50 8.83
N SER A 39 -2.60 3.62 9.25
CA SER A 39 -3.13 4.96 8.96
C SER A 39 -3.11 5.27 7.46
N VAL A 40 -2.08 4.78 6.76
CA VAL A 40 -1.87 4.94 5.32
C VAL A 40 -1.36 3.62 4.74
N PHE A 41 -1.90 3.23 3.58
CA PHE A 41 -1.43 2.07 2.82
C PHE A 41 -0.84 2.50 1.48
N PHE A 42 0.26 1.89 1.10
CA PHE A 42 1.02 2.14 -0.14
C PHE A 42 1.36 0.81 -0.81
N PRO A 43 0.70 0.45 -1.93
CA PRO A 43 1.02 -0.76 -2.67
C PRO A 43 2.21 -0.53 -3.60
N THR A 44 3.14 -1.50 -3.62
CA THR A 44 4.32 -1.51 -4.50
C THR A 44 4.15 -2.41 -5.73
N ALA A 45 3.00 -3.08 -5.83
CA ALA A 45 2.63 -3.95 -6.94
C ALA A 45 1.13 -3.84 -7.20
N THR A 46 0.70 -4.31 -8.37
CA THR A 46 -0.72 -4.45 -8.74
C THR A 46 -1.17 -5.90 -8.57
N GLY A 47 -2.47 -6.11 -8.33
CA GLY A 47 -3.06 -7.45 -8.31
C GLY A 47 -4.10 -7.60 -7.20
N ASN A 48 -4.47 -8.85 -6.91
CA ASN A 48 -5.57 -9.14 -5.99
C ASN A 48 -5.29 -8.64 -4.57
N PHE A 49 -4.10 -8.89 -4.01
CA PHE A 49 -3.80 -8.51 -2.62
C PHE A 49 -3.90 -6.98 -2.39
N PRO A 50 -3.24 -6.11 -3.18
CA PRO A 50 -3.45 -4.67 -3.10
C PRO A 50 -4.92 -4.27 -3.26
N ASN A 51 -5.64 -4.86 -4.21
CA ASN A 51 -7.04 -4.52 -4.46
C ASN A 51 -7.93 -4.88 -3.27
N PHE A 52 -7.74 -6.05 -2.65
CA PHE A 52 -8.44 -6.45 -1.43
C PHE A 52 -8.21 -5.47 -0.27
N VAL A 53 -6.97 -5.03 -0.07
CA VAL A 53 -6.63 -4.06 0.98
C VAL A 53 -7.28 -2.70 0.68
N ILE A 54 -7.19 -2.24 -0.57
CA ILE A 54 -7.78 -0.96 -0.99
C ILE A 54 -9.30 -0.97 -0.80
N GLY A 55 -9.99 -2.02 -1.26
CA GLY A 55 -11.44 -2.14 -1.12
C GLY A 55 -11.88 -2.23 0.34
N HIS A 56 -11.17 -3.01 1.17
CA HIS A 56 -11.46 -3.09 2.61
C HIS A 56 -11.24 -1.75 3.32
N ARG A 57 -10.14 -1.06 3.03
CA ARG A 57 -9.87 0.27 3.57
C ARG A 57 -10.93 1.27 3.13
N LEU A 58 -11.31 1.26 1.85
CA LEU A 58 -12.35 2.13 1.29
C LEU A 58 -13.70 1.91 1.96
N PHE A 59 -14.07 0.64 2.21
CA PHE A 59 -15.31 0.30 2.92
C PHE A 59 -15.38 0.94 4.31
N TYR A 60 -14.28 0.92 5.06
CA TYR A 60 -14.17 1.58 6.38
C TYR A 60 -13.74 3.06 6.33
N GLY A 61 -13.77 3.70 5.15
CA GLY A 61 -13.41 5.12 5.01
C GLY A 61 -11.93 5.44 5.27
N ARG A 62 -11.04 4.44 5.20
CA ARG A 62 -9.60 4.59 5.39
C ARG A 62 -8.90 4.95 4.08
N ARG A 63 -7.83 5.76 4.19
CA ARG A 63 -7.10 6.30 3.03
C ARG A 63 -6.04 5.34 2.50
N SER A 64 -5.94 5.21 1.20
CA SER A 64 -4.85 4.50 0.50
C SER A 64 -4.19 5.45 -0.50
N ILE A 65 -2.88 5.33 -0.68
CA ILE A 65 -2.09 6.10 -1.65
C ILE A 65 -1.64 5.13 -2.72
N GLN A 66 -2.02 5.37 -3.98
CA GLN A 66 -1.54 4.58 -5.11
C GLN A 66 -0.56 5.42 -5.93
N PRO A 67 0.75 5.34 -5.65
CA PRO A 67 1.74 6.16 -6.35
C PRO A 67 1.87 5.78 -7.83
N ASP A 68 2.35 6.72 -8.64
CA ASP A 68 3.01 6.36 -9.89
C ASP A 68 4.41 5.79 -9.58
N LEU A 69 4.49 4.46 -9.52
CA LEU A 69 5.74 3.74 -9.23
C LEU A 69 6.83 4.04 -10.28
N LYS A 70 6.47 4.35 -11.53
CA LYS A 70 7.46 4.67 -12.58
C LYS A 70 8.06 6.05 -12.32
N LYS A 71 7.23 7.05 -12.01
CA LYS A 71 7.70 8.39 -11.62
C LYS A 71 8.56 8.31 -10.37
N LEU A 72 8.10 7.60 -9.33
CA LEU A 72 8.89 7.41 -8.12
C LEU A 72 10.23 6.72 -8.41
N SER A 73 10.25 5.68 -9.24
CA SER A 73 11.50 5.01 -9.62
C SER A 73 12.48 5.97 -10.30
N ALA A 74 12.02 6.84 -11.21
CA ALA A 74 12.86 7.83 -11.86
C ALA A 74 13.42 8.85 -10.85
N VAL A 75 12.58 9.32 -9.92
CA VAL A 75 12.97 10.25 -8.85
C VAL A 75 14.03 9.63 -7.93
N TYR A 76 13.83 8.37 -7.51
CA TYR A 76 14.81 7.66 -6.68
C TYR A 76 16.13 7.40 -7.41
N SER A 77 16.09 7.06 -8.71
CA SER A 77 17.29 6.91 -9.53
C SER A 77 18.05 8.24 -9.66
N CYS A 78 17.33 9.34 -9.93
CA CYS A 78 17.93 10.67 -10.01
C CYS A 78 18.66 11.06 -8.73
N HIS A 79 18.01 10.87 -7.58
CA HIS A 79 18.59 11.15 -6.26
C HIS A 79 19.81 10.26 -5.96
N ARG A 80 19.77 8.97 -6.34
CA ARG A 80 20.91 8.05 -6.14
C ARG A 80 22.13 8.45 -6.96
N HIS A 81 21.92 8.95 -8.19
CA HIS A 81 22.99 9.39 -9.08
C HIS A 81 23.43 10.85 -8.85
N MET A 82 22.90 11.51 -7.81
CA MET A 82 23.37 12.80 -7.29
C MET A 82 23.44 13.91 -8.35
N SER A 83 22.51 13.94 -9.30
CA SER A 83 22.32 15.13 -10.13
C SER A 83 21.82 16.26 -9.25
N ARG A 84 22.52 17.40 -9.28
CA ARG A 84 22.34 18.54 -8.38
C ARG A 84 20.96 19.23 -8.44
N GLU A 85 20.05 18.77 -9.30
CA GLU A 85 18.77 19.42 -9.62
C GLU A 85 17.53 18.63 -9.18
N CYS A 86 17.68 17.41 -8.64
CA CYS A 86 16.53 16.62 -8.22
C CYS A 86 16.17 16.88 -6.75
N ASN A 87 15.28 17.86 -6.50
CA ASN A 87 14.64 17.96 -5.19
C ASN A 87 13.68 16.78 -4.98
N LEU A 88 14.17 15.73 -4.31
CA LEU A 88 13.43 14.50 -4.04
C LEU A 88 12.06 14.77 -3.40
N LEU A 89 11.99 15.71 -2.45
CA LEU A 89 10.77 15.97 -1.71
C LEU A 89 9.69 16.55 -2.63
N ASP A 90 10.04 17.54 -3.44
CA ASP A 90 9.11 18.20 -4.35
C ASP A 90 8.67 17.26 -5.48
N LEU A 91 9.59 16.44 -5.99
CA LEU A 91 9.27 15.44 -7.01
C LEU A 91 8.38 14.31 -6.48
N VAL A 92 8.62 13.84 -5.25
CA VAL A 92 7.74 12.86 -4.60
C VAL A 92 6.37 13.47 -4.34
N ARG A 93 6.30 14.73 -3.89
CA ARG A 93 5.04 15.46 -3.69
C ARG A 93 4.27 15.62 -5.01
N ALA A 94 4.91 16.05 -6.08
CA ALA A 94 4.26 16.18 -7.40
C ALA A 94 3.78 14.82 -7.94
N ALA A 95 4.58 13.76 -7.78
CA ALA A 95 4.17 12.40 -8.15
C ALA A 95 3.02 11.87 -7.29
N HIS A 96 2.84 12.42 -6.08
CA HIS A 96 1.71 12.12 -5.22
C HIS A 96 0.49 12.99 -5.57
N GLU A 97 0.60 14.31 -5.76
CA GLU A 97 -0.54 15.21 -6.02
C GLU A 97 -1.44 14.74 -7.17
N GLU A 98 -0.88 14.19 -8.24
CA GLU A 98 -1.67 13.68 -9.38
C GLU A 98 -2.39 12.35 -9.11
N HIS A 99 -2.03 11.62 -8.05
CA HIS A 99 -2.51 10.27 -7.73
C HIS A 99 -2.99 10.14 -6.27
N LEU A 100 -3.07 11.27 -5.57
CA LEU A 100 -3.44 11.31 -4.18
C LEU A 100 -4.94 11.17 -4.07
N ILE A 101 -5.30 10.02 -3.53
CA ILE A 101 -6.55 9.72 -2.86
C ILE A 101 -7.62 9.23 -3.84
N TYR A 102 -7.87 7.94 -3.77
CA TYR A 102 -9.12 7.34 -4.23
C TYR A 102 -10.26 7.91 -3.36
N HIS A 103 -10.80 9.06 -3.76
CA HIS A 103 -11.90 9.75 -3.08
C HIS A 103 -13.28 9.26 -3.52
N GLY A 104 -13.36 8.32 -4.46
CA GLY A 104 -14.64 7.90 -5.01
C GLY A 104 -14.58 6.50 -5.57
N ARG A 105 -15.60 5.71 -5.22
CA ARG A 105 -15.86 4.39 -5.78
C ARG A 105 -16.01 4.53 -7.29
N SER A 106 -15.09 3.94 -8.05
CA SER A 106 -15.23 3.83 -9.50
C SER A 106 -16.09 2.60 -9.80
N PRO A 107 -17.23 2.76 -10.51
CA PRO A 107 -18.13 1.66 -10.84
C PRO A 107 -17.49 0.54 -11.65
N SER A 108 -16.37 0.82 -12.34
CA SER A 108 -15.66 -0.13 -13.20
C SER A 108 -14.45 -0.81 -12.55
N SER A 109 -14.22 -0.57 -11.26
CA SER A 109 -13.11 -1.21 -10.55
C SER A 109 -13.44 -2.68 -10.23
N ASN A 110 -12.41 -3.53 -10.15
CA ASN A 110 -12.64 -4.96 -9.90
C ASN A 110 -13.39 -5.15 -8.55
N PHE A 111 -14.16 -6.25 -8.44
CA PHE A 111 -14.95 -6.56 -7.25
C PHE A 111 -14.17 -6.43 -5.93
N PHE A 112 -12.89 -6.82 -5.93
CA PHE A 112 -12.03 -6.76 -4.74
C PHE A 112 -11.68 -5.33 -4.32
N ALA A 113 -11.56 -4.41 -5.27
CA ALA A 113 -11.30 -2.99 -5.04
C ALA A 113 -12.59 -2.19 -4.75
N ASN A 114 -13.74 -2.66 -5.21
CA ASN A 114 -15.04 -2.04 -4.95
C ASN A 114 -16.16 -3.10 -4.75
N PRO A 115 -16.29 -3.68 -3.55
CA PRO A 115 -17.22 -4.78 -3.29
C PRO A 115 -18.68 -4.32 -3.05
N GLU A 116 -19.15 -3.28 -3.74
CA GLU A 116 -20.48 -2.68 -3.53
C GLU A 116 -21.65 -3.67 -3.69
N GLU A 117 -21.53 -4.63 -4.61
CA GLU A 117 -22.60 -5.58 -4.91
C GLU A 117 -22.86 -6.59 -3.77
N CYS A 118 -21.95 -6.71 -2.79
CA CYS A 118 -22.01 -7.75 -1.77
C CYS A 118 -21.98 -7.23 -0.32
N LEU A 119 -21.87 -5.92 -0.13
CA LEU A 119 -21.78 -5.31 1.21
C LEU A 119 -23.13 -4.73 1.61
N CYS A 120 -23.58 -5.07 2.81
CA CYS A 120 -24.88 -4.66 3.33
C CYS A 120 -25.04 -3.14 3.29
N ALA A 121 -26.17 -2.65 2.80
CA ALA A 121 -26.56 -1.26 2.97
C ALA A 121 -26.70 -0.98 4.48
N HIS A 122 -25.95 0.01 4.97
CA HIS A 122 -26.10 0.50 6.33
C HIS A 122 -27.40 1.29 6.50
#